data_AF-A0AAV1XT73-F1
#
_entry.id   AF-A0AAV1XT73-F1
#
_cell.length_a   1.000
_cell.length_b   1.000
_cell.length_c   1.000
_cell.angle_alpha   90.00
_cell.angle_beta   90.00
_cell.angle_gamma   90.00
#
_symmetry.space_group_name_H-M   'P 1'
#
loop_
_entity.id
_entity.type
_entity.pdbx_description
1 polymer ?
#
loop_
_entity_poly.entity_id
_entity_poly.type
_entity_poly.pdbx_seq_one_letter_code
_entity_poly.pdbx_strand_id
1 'polypeptide(L)'
;MMMPPGLVSNLQEALLNRKGAQPKQEQEESNDNAEPVEAEIDPSKPILLITNTHGVDSPGLTHLVEALLREGLYNVHVCVPQSDKSVSGHSVTLRETVEASSANVSGATGFEISGTPVDCVSLALSGALFSWSKPILVISGINRGSSSGHHVFYSGVVAGAREALLWGVPSLSISLNWKKDESQDTDFKDAAAVCLPLINAAIRDIEKETFPKSCFLNVEIPTSPLNNKGFKLTKQSLWRSTPNWLAVSTNRYPAGHFLANQQGGLGIQFAQLGRDASAAGAARRLTTQKKNLEVVESIGAAGKSDSKKVKKYFRLEFLDKQQEDTDDDDDLDHRALESGYVAVTPLSLSPHIENDIQMAASDWISTVLPGEQ
;
A
#
# COMPACT_ATOMS: atom_id res chain seq x y z
N MET A 1 -13.61 15.47 20.20
CA MET A 1 -14.55 14.66 21.02
C MET A 1 -13.71 13.64 21.77
N MET A 2 -13.59 13.72 23.10
CA MET A 2 -12.73 12.82 23.89
C MET A 2 -13.35 11.42 23.97
N MET A 3 -12.54 10.37 23.75
CA MET A 3 -12.96 8.98 23.89
C MET A 3 -12.94 8.52 25.38
N PRO A 4 -13.79 7.56 25.79
CA PRO A 4 -13.88 7.13 27.19
C PRO A 4 -12.74 6.17 27.61
N PRO A 5 -12.30 6.19 28.87
CA PRO A 5 -11.12 5.46 29.38
C PRO A 5 -11.26 3.92 29.52
N GLY A 6 -12.21 3.29 28.83
CA GLY A 6 -12.56 1.87 29.03
C GLY A 6 -11.73 0.85 28.22
N LEU A 7 -10.87 1.28 27.28
CA LEU A 7 -10.18 0.37 26.36
C LEU A 7 -8.79 -0.09 26.82
N VAL A 8 -8.17 0.59 27.80
CA VAL A 8 -6.84 0.24 28.33
C VAL A 8 -6.92 -0.90 29.35
N SER A 9 -8.05 -1.07 30.04
CA SER A 9 -8.20 -2.04 31.14
C SER A 9 -8.20 -3.51 30.68
N ASN A 10 -8.78 -3.80 29.51
CA ASN A 10 -9.02 -5.19 29.09
C ASN A 10 -7.76 -5.95 28.68
N LEU A 11 -6.72 -5.25 28.21
CA LEU A 11 -5.44 -5.87 27.84
C LEU A 11 -4.58 -6.20 29.08
N GLN A 12 -4.53 -5.32 30.07
CA GLN A 12 -3.84 -5.60 31.34
C GLN A 12 -4.49 -6.74 32.12
N GLU A 13 -5.83 -6.81 32.12
CA GLU A 13 -6.58 -7.86 32.82
C GLU A 13 -6.41 -9.23 32.13
N ALA A 14 -6.33 -9.27 30.80
CA ALA A 14 -6.04 -10.49 30.04
C ALA A 14 -4.61 -11.02 30.25
N LEU A 15 -3.62 -10.12 30.42
CA LEU A 15 -2.23 -10.49 30.69
C LEU A 15 -2.01 -10.95 32.14
N LEU A 16 -2.74 -10.39 33.10
CA LEU A 16 -2.69 -10.80 34.51
C LEU A 16 -3.34 -12.16 34.76
N ASN A 17 -4.44 -12.47 34.08
CA ASN A 17 -5.13 -13.76 34.21
C ASN A 17 -4.35 -14.96 33.65
N ARG A 18 -3.31 -14.74 32.83
CA ARG A 18 -2.40 -15.81 32.39
C ARG A 18 -1.30 -16.17 33.41
N LYS A 19 -1.04 -15.34 34.42
CA LYS A 19 0.04 -15.56 35.40
C LYS A 19 -0.40 -16.34 36.66
N GLY A 20 -1.65 -16.79 36.73
CA GLY A 20 -2.22 -17.43 37.93
C GLY A 20 -2.53 -18.92 37.81
N ALA A 21 -1.53 -19.79 37.67
CA ALA A 21 -1.61 -21.22 38.05
C ALA A 21 -0.19 -21.82 38.28
N GLN A 22 0.08 -22.31 39.49
CA GLN A 22 1.35 -22.89 40.00
C GLN A 22 1.31 -24.45 40.04
N PRO A 23 2.39 -25.21 40.41
CA PRO A 23 3.85 -25.02 40.30
C PRO A 23 4.69 -26.27 39.82
N LYS A 24 5.98 -26.03 39.51
CA LYS A 24 7.20 -26.92 39.52
C LYS A 24 7.37 -28.06 38.49
N GLN A 25 8.40 -27.93 37.65
CA GLN A 25 9.65 -28.73 37.73
C GLN A 25 10.80 -28.04 37.00
N GLU A 26 11.99 -28.07 37.61
CA GLU A 26 13.25 -27.46 37.15
C GLU A 26 13.80 -28.21 35.94
N GLN A 27 14.15 -27.47 34.87
CA GLN A 27 15.15 -27.86 33.88
C GLN A 27 15.73 -26.58 33.28
N GLU A 28 17.04 -26.42 33.42
CA GLU A 28 17.85 -25.35 32.83
C GLU A 28 17.86 -25.51 31.31
N GLU A 29 17.15 -24.64 30.60
CA GLU A 29 17.39 -24.39 29.17
C GLU A 29 17.50 -22.88 28.95
N SER A 30 18.47 -22.53 28.10
CA SER A 30 18.99 -21.20 27.80
C SER A 30 17.91 -20.16 27.51
N ASN A 31 17.98 -19.03 28.24
CA ASN A 31 17.23 -17.81 27.99
C ASN A 31 17.59 -17.22 26.61
N ASP A 32 16.77 -17.53 25.61
CA ASP A 32 16.58 -16.72 24.40
C ASP A 32 15.14 -16.20 24.38
N ASN A 33 14.77 -15.43 25.41
CA ASN A 33 13.59 -14.56 25.37
C ASN A 33 14.10 -13.12 25.35
N ALA A 34 14.56 -12.67 24.18
CA ALA A 34 14.73 -11.25 23.93
C ALA A 34 13.32 -10.66 23.77
N GLU A 35 12.82 -10.02 24.83
CA GLU A 35 11.74 -9.04 24.68
C GLU A 35 12.16 -8.04 23.58
N PRO A 36 11.25 -7.59 22.69
CA PRO A 36 11.61 -6.62 21.68
C PRO A 36 12.13 -5.38 22.38
N VAL A 37 13.33 -4.95 22.01
CA VAL A 37 13.90 -3.69 22.49
C VAL A 37 12.99 -2.58 21.97
N GLU A 38 12.06 -2.11 22.79
CA GLU A 38 11.34 -0.87 22.54
C GLU A 38 12.41 0.22 22.42
N ALA A 39 12.55 0.83 21.24
CA ALA A 39 13.41 1.98 21.11
C ALA A 39 12.91 3.06 22.09
N GLU A 40 13.78 3.54 22.98
CA GLU A 40 13.42 4.58 23.95
C GLU A 40 12.85 5.79 23.20
N ILE A 41 11.57 6.07 23.43
CA ILE A 41 10.89 7.24 22.85
C ILE A 41 11.46 8.48 23.55
N ASP A 42 12.09 9.38 22.79
CA ASP A 42 12.52 10.68 23.32
C ASP A 42 11.31 11.62 23.42
N PRO A 43 10.81 11.95 24.61
CA PRO A 43 9.58 12.74 24.75
C PRO A 43 9.71 14.16 24.19
N SER A 44 10.92 14.63 23.88
CA SER A 44 11.15 15.94 23.27
C SER A 44 10.99 15.97 21.75
N LYS A 45 10.96 14.80 21.09
CA LYS A 45 10.89 14.69 19.62
C LYS A 45 9.48 14.35 19.14
N PRO A 46 9.01 14.96 18.04
CA PRO A 46 7.71 14.61 17.50
C PRO A 46 7.70 13.20 16.92
N ILE A 47 6.52 12.57 16.97
CA ILE A 47 6.29 11.19 16.53
C ILE A 47 5.90 11.18 15.05
N LEU A 48 6.59 10.37 14.25
CA LEU A 48 6.20 10.06 12.87
C LEU A 48 5.69 8.63 12.79
N LEU A 49 4.56 8.43 12.11
CA LEU A 49 4.05 7.09 11.80
C LEU A 49 4.25 6.82 10.30
N ILE A 50 4.92 5.73 9.97
CA ILE A 50 5.21 5.32 8.60
C ILE A 50 4.44 4.04 8.28
N THR A 51 3.79 4.01 7.12
CA THR A 51 3.18 2.80 6.55
C THR A 51 3.57 2.66 5.09
N ASN A 52 3.22 1.53 4.47
CA ASN A 52 3.38 1.30 3.04
C ASN A 52 2.38 0.23 2.56
N THR A 53 2.57 -0.25 1.33
CA THR A 53 1.76 -1.32 0.72
C THR A 53 2.51 -2.62 0.50
N HIS A 54 3.84 -2.60 0.50
CA HIS A 54 4.68 -3.74 0.10
C HIS A 54 5.23 -4.52 1.29
N GLY A 55 4.96 -4.07 2.52
CA GLY A 55 5.39 -4.68 3.76
C GLY A 55 6.79 -4.29 4.21
N VAL A 56 7.25 -4.97 5.26
CA VAL A 56 8.43 -4.58 6.05
C VAL A 56 9.72 -4.56 5.23
N ASP A 57 9.88 -5.50 4.30
CA ASP A 57 11.11 -5.67 3.51
C ASP A 57 11.19 -4.75 2.28
N SER A 58 10.24 -3.82 2.11
CA SER A 58 10.24 -2.98 0.92
C SER A 58 11.44 -2.01 0.92
N PRO A 59 12.12 -1.83 -0.23
CA PRO A 59 13.24 -0.89 -0.33
C PRO A 59 12.79 0.56 -0.07
N GLY A 60 11.57 0.92 -0.49
CA GLY A 60 10.98 2.24 -0.25
C GLY A 60 10.76 2.56 1.23
N LEU A 61 10.28 1.59 2.02
CA LEU A 61 10.14 1.75 3.48
C LEU A 61 11.51 1.87 4.15
N THR A 62 12.41 0.93 3.82
CA THR A 62 13.75 0.86 4.42
C THR A 62 14.49 2.17 4.26
N HIS A 63 14.59 2.69 3.03
CA HIS A 63 15.32 3.93 2.76
C HIS A 63 14.65 5.17 3.34
N LEU A 64 13.32 5.22 3.39
CA LEU A 64 12.61 6.33 4.03
C LEU A 64 12.87 6.36 5.55
N VAL A 65 12.72 5.21 6.22
CA VAL A 65 12.94 5.09 7.67
C VAL A 65 14.40 5.40 8.02
N GLU A 66 15.36 4.84 7.30
CA GLU A 66 16.79 5.15 7.50
C GLU A 66 17.10 6.63 7.31
N ALA A 67 16.51 7.29 6.31
CA ALA A 67 16.70 8.70 6.05
C ALA A 67 16.18 9.56 7.22
N LEU A 68 14.98 9.28 7.71
CA LEU A 68 14.35 9.98 8.84
C LEU A 68 15.11 9.76 10.16
N LEU A 69 15.53 8.51 10.43
CA LEU A 69 16.30 8.19 11.64
C LEU A 69 17.66 8.90 11.64
N ARG A 70 18.31 9.02 10.47
CA ARG A 70 19.61 9.69 10.32
C ARG A 70 19.54 11.18 10.63
N GLU A 71 18.40 11.85 10.42
CA GLU A 71 18.22 13.24 10.82
C GLU A 71 18.22 13.39 12.34
N GLY A 72 17.79 12.35 13.08
CA GLY A 72 17.78 12.34 14.54
C GLY A 72 16.76 13.29 15.16
N LEU A 73 15.84 13.85 14.36
CA LEU A 73 14.85 14.84 14.78
C LEU A 73 13.54 14.22 15.26
N TYR A 74 13.28 12.95 14.96
CA TYR A 74 11.96 12.34 15.05
C TYR A 74 11.98 10.98 15.76
N ASN A 75 10.88 10.67 16.44
CA ASN A 75 10.60 9.31 16.92
C ASN A 75 9.81 8.57 15.83
N VAL A 76 10.51 7.77 15.02
CA VAL A 76 9.92 7.06 13.88
C VAL A 76 9.31 5.74 14.33
N HIS A 77 8.03 5.54 14.02
CA HIS A 77 7.29 4.30 14.26
C HIS A 77 6.74 3.76 12.95
N VAL A 78 6.68 2.44 12.82
CA VAL A 78 6.29 1.78 11.56
C VAL A 78 5.09 0.86 11.78
N CYS A 79 4.10 0.90 10.90
CA CYS A 79 2.99 -0.06 10.89
C CYS A 79 2.65 -0.40 9.44
N VAL A 80 2.92 -1.63 9.01
CA VAL A 80 2.90 -2.03 7.58
C VAL A 80 2.18 -3.36 7.38
N PRO A 81 1.64 -3.64 6.18
CA PRO A 81 1.01 -4.93 5.91
C PRO A 81 2.04 -6.07 5.82
N GLN A 82 1.66 -7.29 6.20
CA GLN A 82 2.51 -8.50 6.09
C GLN A 82 2.76 -8.96 4.64
N SER A 83 1.95 -8.49 3.69
CA SER A 83 2.03 -8.88 2.28
C SER A 83 1.77 -7.68 1.37
N ASP A 84 2.04 -7.85 0.07
CA ASP A 84 1.69 -6.84 -0.93
C ASP A 84 0.17 -6.53 -0.92
N LYS A 85 -0.15 -5.26 -0.71
CA LYS A 85 -1.47 -4.64 -0.73
C LYS A 85 -1.47 -3.37 -1.61
N SER A 86 -0.60 -3.30 -2.62
CA SER A 86 -0.43 -2.15 -3.52
C SER A 86 -1.74 -1.69 -4.17
N VAL A 87 -2.59 -2.65 -4.57
CA VAL A 87 -3.88 -2.41 -5.25
C VAL A 87 -5.08 -2.75 -4.35
N SER A 88 -4.99 -2.45 -3.05
CA SER A 88 -6.04 -2.75 -2.07
C SER A 88 -7.15 -1.69 -1.98
N GLY A 89 -6.93 -0.50 -2.56
CA GLY A 89 -7.80 0.66 -2.39
C GLY A 89 -8.03 1.01 -0.91
N HIS A 90 -9.12 1.71 -0.61
CA HIS A 90 -9.51 2.03 0.78
C HIS A 90 -10.34 0.91 1.41
N SER A 91 -9.77 -0.29 1.50
CA SER A 91 -10.42 -1.47 2.09
C SER A 91 -10.11 -1.59 3.58
N VAL A 92 -11.14 -1.95 4.37
CA VAL A 92 -11.06 -2.17 5.83
C VAL A 92 -11.42 -3.61 6.15
N THR A 93 -10.66 -4.26 7.03
CA THR A 93 -10.94 -5.62 7.49
C THR A 93 -11.96 -5.57 8.64
N LEU A 94 -13.25 -5.73 8.30
CA LEU A 94 -14.36 -5.62 9.25
C LEU A 94 -14.89 -7.00 9.65
N ARG A 95 -15.05 -7.24 10.97
CA ARG A 95 -15.56 -8.50 11.57
C ARG A 95 -14.69 -9.73 11.36
N GLU A 96 -13.44 -9.52 10.95
CA GLU A 96 -12.42 -10.56 10.89
C GLU A 96 -11.25 -10.18 11.83
N THR A 97 -10.45 -11.16 12.23
CA THR A 97 -9.29 -10.92 13.07
C THR A 97 -8.11 -10.45 12.23
N VAL A 98 -7.45 -9.40 12.70
CA VAL A 98 -6.17 -8.92 12.16
C VAL A 98 -5.07 -9.25 13.17
N GLU A 99 -3.99 -9.86 12.70
CA GLU A 99 -2.80 -10.15 13.49
C GLU A 99 -1.83 -8.98 13.41
N ALA A 100 -1.18 -8.67 14.55
CA ALA A 100 -0.09 -7.70 14.62
C ALA A 100 1.16 -8.40 15.19
N SER A 101 2.24 -8.41 14.41
CA SER A 101 3.53 -8.99 14.79
C SER A 101 4.56 -7.88 14.94
N SER A 102 5.44 -7.95 15.94
CA SER A 102 6.52 -6.97 16.10
C SER A 102 7.49 -7.01 14.92
N ALA A 103 7.89 -5.85 14.43
CA ALA A 103 8.86 -5.69 13.36
C ALA A 103 9.91 -4.63 13.74
N ASN A 104 11.18 -4.93 13.49
CA ASN A 104 12.25 -3.96 13.66
C ASN A 104 12.69 -3.48 12.27
N VAL A 105 12.45 -2.20 11.98
CA VAL A 105 12.75 -1.59 10.68
C VAL A 105 13.87 -0.59 10.86
N SER A 106 15.10 -1.01 10.58
CA SER A 106 16.29 -0.16 10.66
C SER A 106 16.46 0.57 12.00
N GLY A 107 16.04 -0.06 13.11
CA GLY A 107 16.09 0.52 14.46
C GLY A 107 14.83 1.28 14.90
N ALA A 108 13.82 1.41 14.03
CA ALA A 108 12.50 1.90 14.40
C ALA A 108 11.63 0.78 14.99
N THR A 109 10.87 1.11 16.04
CA THR A 109 9.82 0.23 16.57
C THR A 109 8.68 0.14 15.56
N GLY A 110 8.27 -1.08 15.20
CA GLY A 110 7.15 -1.24 14.30
C GLY A 110 6.38 -2.54 14.44
N PHE A 111 5.31 -2.64 13.65
CA PHE A 111 4.44 -3.80 13.57
C PHE A 111 4.10 -4.15 12.12
N GLU A 112 4.08 -5.45 11.84
CA GLU A 112 3.49 -6.02 10.64
C GLU A 112 2.07 -6.50 10.90
N ILE A 113 1.14 -6.09 10.04
CA ILE A 113 -0.29 -6.28 10.21
C ILE A 113 -0.83 -7.17 9.10
N SER A 114 -1.62 -8.20 9.42
CA SER A 114 -2.18 -9.12 8.39
C SER A 114 -3.26 -8.47 7.49
N GLY A 115 -3.65 -7.24 7.81
CA GLY A 115 -4.69 -6.46 7.14
C GLY A 115 -4.18 -5.59 5.98
N THR A 116 -4.91 -4.51 5.71
CA THR A 116 -4.62 -3.53 4.65
C THR A 116 -3.82 -2.34 5.19
N PRO A 117 -3.29 -1.44 4.34
CA PRO A 117 -2.67 -0.20 4.80
C PRO A 117 -3.62 0.68 5.64
N VAL A 118 -4.93 0.62 5.36
CA VAL A 118 -5.95 1.30 6.16
C VAL A 118 -6.03 0.69 7.55
N ASP A 119 -6.05 -0.65 7.66
CA ASP A 119 -6.02 -1.33 8.95
C ASP A 119 -4.75 -1.00 9.73
N CYS A 120 -3.59 -0.91 9.05
CA CYS A 120 -2.31 -0.54 9.68
C CYS A 120 -2.39 0.85 10.35
N VAL A 121 -2.82 1.85 9.58
CA VAL A 121 -2.92 3.22 10.07
C VAL A 121 -3.98 3.33 11.16
N SER A 122 -5.17 2.77 10.94
CA SER A 122 -6.29 2.83 11.89
C SER A 122 -5.94 2.13 13.21
N LEU A 123 -5.32 0.95 13.16
CA LEU A 123 -4.91 0.21 14.34
C LEU A 123 -3.79 0.95 15.11
N ALA A 124 -2.82 1.54 14.40
CA ALA A 124 -1.79 2.37 15.03
C ALA A 124 -2.39 3.60 15.74
N LEU A 125 -3.29 4.33 15.06
CA LEU A 125 -3.94 5.53 15.60
C LEU A 125 -4.98 5.26 16.68
N SER A 126 -5.46 4.01 16.79
CA SER A 126 -6.36 3.60 17.88
C SER A 126 -5.69 3.60 19.26
N GLY A 127 -4.35 3.62 19.32
CA GLY A 127 -3.58 3.50 20.56
C GLY A 127 -3.44 2.07 21.08
N ALA A 128 -3.87 1.06 20.31
CA ALA A 128 -3.76 -0.35 20.70
C ALA A 128 -2.34 -0.92 20.59
N LEU A 129 -1.51 -0.36 19.70
CA LEU A 129 -0.15 -0.85 19.42
C LEU A 129 0.95 0.03 19.99
N PHE A 130 0.68 1.32 20.18
CA PHE A 130 1.68 2.30 20.56
C PHE A 130 1.22 3.12 21.76
N SER A 131 2.18 3.44 22.65
CA SER A 131 1.93 4.20 23.87
C SER A 131 1.82 5.72 23.67
N TRP A 132 2.13 6.23 22.47
CA TRP A 132 1.96 7.65 22.14
C TRP A 132 0.50 7.98 21.82
N SER A 133 0.12 9.25 22.00
CA SER A 133 -1.28 9.69 21.83
C SER A 133 -1.66 10.00 20.38
N LYS A 134 -0.79 10.67 19.63
CA LYS A 134 -1.02 11.04 18.22
C LYS A 134 0.30 11.37 17.52
N PRO A 135 0.55 10.89 16.29
CA PRO A 135 1.70 11.31 15.51
C PRO A 135 1.48 12.71 14.95
N ILE A 136 2.56 13.46 14.72
CA ILE A 136 2.47 14.78 14.09
C ILE A 136 2.12 14.66 12.59
N LEU A 137 2.62 13.59 11.96
CA LEU A 137 2.45 13.32 10.53
C LEU A 137 2.44 11.80 10.30
N VAL A 138 1.56 11.35 9.41
CA VAL A 138 1.60 9.99 8.85
C VAL A 138 2.18 10.04 7.44
N ILE A 139 3.16 9.18 7.15
CA ILE A 139 3.74 9.05 5.80
C ILE A 139 3.44 7.65 5.29
N SER A 140 2.76 7.57 4.15
CA SER A 140 2.42 6.33 3.47
C SER A 140 3.25 6.18 2.20
N GLY A 141 4.30 5.36 2.25
CA GLY A 141 5.27 5.21 1.15
C GLY A 141 6.65 4.71 1.61
N ILE A 142 7.67 4.71 0.74
CA ILE A 142 7.61 5.09 -0.68
C ILE A 142 7.10 3.92 -1.53
N ASN A 143 6.03 4.14 -2.29
CA ASN A 143 5.43 3.13 -3.16
C ASN A 143 6.28 2.83 -4.39
N ARG A 144 6.35 1.55 -4.78
CA ARG A 144 6.87 1.14 -6.09
C ARG A 144 5.77 1.30 -7.16
N GLY A 145 5.91 2.31 -8.00
CA GLY A 145 4.97 2.63 -9.07
C GLY A 145 4.10 3.83 -8.75
N SER A 146 3.65 4.51 -9.81
CA SER A 146 2.84 5.73 -9.72
C SER A 146 1.46 5.47 -9.10
N SER A 147 0.98 6.43 -8.32
CA SER A 147 -0.42 6.53 -7.86
C SER A 147 -1.15 7.73 -8.49
N SER A 148 -0.66 8.29 -9.60
CA SER A 148 -1.26 9.47 -10.27
C SER A 148 -2.60 9.18 -10.95
N GLY A 149 -3.38 10.22 -11.17
CA GLY A 149 -4.64 10.16 -11.91
C GLY A 149 -5.70 9.32 -11.19
N HIS A 150 -6.36 8.40 -11.90
CA HIS A 150 -7.34 7.48 -11.31
C HIS A 150 -6.72 6.29 -10.58
N HIS A 151 -5.40 6.10 -10.63
CA HIS A 151 -4.75 5.05 -9.81
C HIS A 151 -4.88 5.34 -8.31
N VAL A 152 -5.12 6.60 -7.92
CA VAL A 152 -5.40 6.99 -6.52
C VAL A 152 -6.53 6.18 -5.88
N PHE A 153 -7.50 5.69 -6.66
CA PHE A 153 -8.66 4.95 -6.14
C PHE A 153 -8.31 3.50 -5.77
N TYR A 154 -7.32 2.91 -6.44
CA TYR A 154 -6.86 1.55 -6.18
C TYR A 154 -5.63 1.52 -5.28
N SER A 155 -4.93 2.65 -5.15
CA SER A 155 -3.67 2.75 -4.44
C SER A 155 -3.83 2.58 -2.93
N GLY A 156 -3.18 1.55 -2.40
CA GLY A 156 -3.12 1.34 -0.95
C GLY A 156 -2.31 2.40 -0.21
N VAL A 157 -1.30 3.04 -0.85
CA VAL A 157 -0.56 4.12 -0.17
C VAL A 157 -1.41 5.37 -0.02
N VAL A 158 -2.20 5.70 -1.05
CA VAL A 158 -3.17 6.80 -0.98
C VAL A 158 -4.23 6.51 0.08
N ALA A 159 -4.70 5.26 0.18
CA ALA A 159 -5.65 4.84 1.21
C ALA A 159 -5.09 5.01 2.63
N GLY A 160 -3.82 4.64 2.87
CA GLY A 160 -3.17 4.86 4.18
C GLY A 160 -3.08 6.33 4.57
N ALA A 161 -2.68 7.21 3.63
CA ALA A 161 -2.65 8.66 3.88
C ALA A 161 -4.06 9.23 4.09
N ARG A 162 -5.05 8.77 3.33
CA ARG A 162 -6.45 9.17 3.48
C ARG A 162 -7.02 8.74 4.83
N GLU A 163 -6.70 7.54 5.29
CA GLU A 163 -7.14 7.06 6.61
C GLU A 163 -6.59 7.94 7.72
N ALA A 164 -5.31 8.32 7.67
CA ALA A 164 -4.73 9.26 8.63
C ALA A 164 -5.50 10.60 8.65
N LEU A 165 -5.87 11.13 7.48
CA LEU A 165 -6.67 12.34 7.37
C LEU A 165 -8.07 12.18 7.97
N LEU A 166 -8.73 11.02 7.80
CA LEU A 166 -10.01 10.70 8.43
C LEU A 166 -9.92 10.71 9.96
N TRP A 167 -8.77 10.32 10.52
CA TRP A 167 -8.46 10.44 11.94
C TRP A 167 -7.99 11.85 12.36
N GLY A 168 -8.02 12.81 11.45
CA GLY A 168 -7.62 14.19 11.67
C GLY A 168 -6.12 14.37 11.88
N VAL A 169 -5.30 13.45 11.35
CA VAL A 169 -3.84 13.56 11.35
C VAL A 169 -3.38 14.04 9.97
N PRO A 170 -2.51 15.07 9.87
CA PRO A 170 -1.86 15.42 8.62
C PRO A 170 -1.12 14.23 8.01
N SER A 171 -1.11 14.11 6.68
CA SER A 171 -0.49 12.97 6.03
C SER A 171 0.05 13.26 4.63
N LEU A 172 1.00 12.42 4.23
CA LEU A 172 1.59 12.37 2.89
C LEU A 172 1.45 10.95 2.33
N SER A 173 1.06 10.81 1.07
CA SER A 173 1.34 9.60 0.29
C SER A 173 2.51 9.88 -0.64
N ILE A 174 3.46 8.93 -0.73
CA ILE A 174 4.68 9.10 -1.52
C ILE A 174 4.85 7.90 -2.43
N SER A 175 4.94 8.15 -3.74
CA SER A 175 5.19 7.13 -4.76
C SER A 175 6.41 7.49 -5.61
N LEU A 176 7.21 6.49 -5.95
CA LEU A 176 8.21 6.59 -7.00
C LEU A 176 7.62 6.02 -8.29
N ASN A 177 7.72 6.75 -9.41
CA ASN A 177 7.37 6.28 -10.75
C ASN A 177 8.38 5.24 -11.27
N TRP A 178 8.51 4.16 -10.50
CA TRP A 178 9.43 3.07 -10.72
C TRP A 178 8.94 2.26 -11.91
N LYS A 179 9.81 2.09 -12.90
CA LYS A 179 9.52 1.31 -14.10
C LYS A 179 10.50 0.16 -14.20
N LYS A 180 9.97 -1.03 -14.47
CA LYS A 180 10.74 -2.29 -14.46
C LYS A 180 11.99 -2.27 -15.33
N ASP A 181 11.93 -1.61 -16.49
CA ASP A 181 13.02 -1.60 -17.46
C ASP A 181 13.89 -0.35 -17.38
N GLU A 182 13.57 0.63 -16.52
CA GLU A 182 14.27 1.91 -16.39
C GLU A 182 14.83 2.17 -14.97
N SER A 183 14.25 1.56 -13.94
CA SER A 183 14.54 1.85 -12.53
C SER A 183 15.27 0.72 -11.81
N GLN A 184 15.93 1.07 -10.71
CA GLN A 184 16.62 0.15 -9.81
C GLN A 184 16.14 0.36 -8.37
N ASP A 185 16.32 -0.64 -7.51
CA ASP A 185 15.91 -0.54 -6.11
C ASP A 185 16.71 0.52 -5.34
N THR A 186 17.90 0.87 -5.82
CA THR A 186 18.70 1.99 -5.28
C THR A 186 18.04 3.35 -5.49
N ASP A 187 17.13 3.49 -6.46
CA ASP A 187 16.45 4.76 -6.73
C ASP A 187 15.52 5.16 -5.57
N PHE A 188 15.09 4.22 -4.74
CA PHE A 188 14.31 4.52 -3.53
C PHE A 188 15.11 5.33 -2.50
N LYS A 189 16.43 5.16 -2.46
CA LYS A 189 17.31 5.98 -1.61
C LYS A 189 17.28 7.44 -2.05
N ASP A 190 17.33 7.65 -3.36
CA ASP A 190 17.30 9.00 -3.94
C ASP A 190 15.90 9.61 -3.81
N ALA A 191 14.85 8.82 -3.99
CA ALA A 191 13.48 9.22 -3.74
C ALA A 191 13.27 9.68 -2.28
N ALA A 192 13.81 8.94 -1.30
CA ALA A 192 13.76 9.34 0.11
C ALA A 192 14.46 10.68 0.33
N ALA A 193 15.66 10.86 -0.24
CA ALA A 193 16.40 12.12 -0.15
C ALA A 193 15.65 13.32 -0.76
N VAL A 194 14.99 13.12 -1.90
CA VAL A 194 14.14 14.13 -2.55
C VAL A 194 12.96 14.53 -1.67
N CYS A 195 12.38 13.60 -0.90
CA CYS A 195 11.23 13.88 -0.05
C CYS A 195 11.55 14.55 1.29
N LEU A 196 12.78 14.41 1.83
CA LEU A 196 13.13 14.96 3.15
C LEU A 196 12.82 16.46 3.31
N PRO A 197 13.19 17.35 2.35
CA PRO A 197 12.85 18.77 2.48
C PRO A 197 11.34 19.04 2.58
N LEU A 198 10.53 18.25 1.88
CA LEU A 198 9.08 18.37 1.89
C LEU A 198 8.49 17.84 3.21
N ILE A 199 9.00 16.72 3.72
CA ILE A 199 8.59 16.16 5.02
C ILE A 199 8.92 17.15 6.15
N ASN A 200 10.14 17.69 6.16
CA ASN A 200 10.58 18.66 7.17
C ASN A 200 9.77 19.96 7.10
N ALA A 201 9.43 20.40 5.88
CA ALA A 201 8.55 21.54 5.68
C ALA A 201 7.13 21.26 6.20
N ALA A 202 6.57 20.09 5.89
CA ALA A 202 5.26 19.68 6.37
C ALA A 202 5.19 19.70 7.90
N ILE A 203 6.15 19.07 8.58
CA ILE A 203 6.21 19.00 10.04
C ILE A 203 6.28 20.42 10.65
N ARG A 204 7.24 21.24 10.18
CA ARG A 204 7.38 22.64 10.63
C ARG A 204 6.09 23.44 10.44
N ASP A 205 5.41 23.26 9.32
CA ASP A 205 4.21 24.03 8.98
C ASP A 205 2.96 23.47 9.69
N ILE A 206 2.96 22.21 10.11
CA ILE A 206 1.95 21.63 11.02
C ILE A 206 2.08 22.27 12.40
N GLU A 207 3.29 22.37 12.95
CA GLU A 207 3.55 23.01 14.24
C GLU A 207 3.15 24.50 14.26
N LYS A 208 3.23 25.17 13.11
CA LYS A 208 2.81 26.57 12.91
C LYS A 208 1.35 26.72 12.51
N GLU A 209 0.60 25.62 12.39
CA GLU A 209 -0.80 25.59 11.93
C GLU A 209 -1.03 26.18 10.53
N THR A 210 0.01 26.20 9.68
CA THR A 210 -0.01 26.72 8.31
C THR A 210 -0.03 25.63 7.24
N PHE A 211 0.08 24.35 7.63
CA PHE A 211 -0.05 23.22 6.71
C PHE A 211 -1.46 23.16 6.10
N PRO A 212 -1.62 22.78 4.81
CA PRO A 212 -2.92 22.66 4.16
C PRO A 212 -3.91 21.82 4.99
N LYS A 213 -5.13 22.36 5.14
CA LYS A 213 -6.20 21.73 5.93
C LYS A 213 -7.17 20.97 5.01
N SER A 214 -7.84 19.95 5.56
CA SER A 214 -8.87 19.16 4.87
C SER A 214 -8.39 18.38 3.63
N CYS A 215 -7.07 18.22 3.48
CA CYS A 215 -6.46 17.39 2.45
C CYS A 215 -5.20 16.70 2.99
N PHE A 216 -4.77 15.67 2.26
CA PHE A 216 -3.42 15.11 2.36
C PHE A 216 -2.68 15.40 1.06
N LEU A 217 -1.35 15.37 1.07
CA LEU A 217 -0.57 15.62 -0.14
C LEU A 217 -0.13 14.29 -0.75
N ASN A 218 -0.53 14.04 -2.01
CA ASN A 218 0.01 12.95 -2.81
C ASN A 218 1.25 13.43 -3.55
N VAL A 219 2.38 12.77 -3.31
CA VAL A 219 3.70 13.13 -3.83
C VAL A 219 4.18 12.05 -4.78
N GLU A 220 4.31 12.39 -6.06
CA GLU A 220 4.76 11.47 -7.10
C GLU A 220 6.14 11.90 -7.59
N ILE A 221 7.14 11.02 -7.41
CA ILE A 221 8.53 11.26 -7.76
C ILE A 221 8.79 10.65 -9.15
N PRO A 222 9.42 11.38 -10.09
CA PRO A 222 9.68 10.88 -11.43
C PRO A 222 10.67 9.70 -11.42
N THR A 223 10.72 8.94 -12.51
CA THR A 223 11.54 7.72 -12.66
C THR A 223 13.02 7.94 -12.32
N SER A 224 13.54 9.15 -12.53
CA SER A 224 14.89 9.57 -12.13
C SER A 224 14.83 10.63 -11.01
N PRO A 225 14.84 10.23 -9.72
CA PRO A 225 14.64 11.15 -8.61
C PRO A 225 15.67 12.29 -8.57
N LEU A 226 16.96 12.01 -8.73
CA LEU A 226 18.01 13.05 -8.63
C LEU A 226 18.03 14.03 -9.80
N ASN A 227 17.48 13.65 -10.96
CA ASN A 227 17.41 14.50 -12.15
C ASN A 227 16.05 15.22 -12.29
N ASN A 228 15.26 15.26 -11.21
CA ASN A 228 13.98 15.96 -11.21
C ASN A 228 14.17 17.47 -11.46
N LYS A 229 13.17 18.11 -12.08
CA LYS A 229 13.17 19.54 -12.42
C LYS A 229 12.66 20.44 -11.27
N GLY A 230 12.45 19.88 -10.09
CA GLY A 230 11.85 20.53 -8.93
C GLY A 230 10.44 20.02 -8.62
N PHE A 231 9.76 20.70 -7.70
CA PHE A 231 8.42 20.39 -7.25
C PHE A 231 7.39 21.20 -8.03
N LYS A 232 6.30 20.55 -8.46
CA LYS A 232 5.17 21.21 -9.12
C LYS A 232 3.88 20.90 -8.36
N LEU A 233 3.12 21.95 -8.01
CA LEU A 233 1.75 21.80 -7.54
C LEU A 233 0.88 21.34 -8.71
N THR A 234 0.07 20.31 -8.49
CA THR A 234 -0.73 19.68 -9.55
C THR A 234 -2.16 19.41 -9.11
N LYS A 235 -3.01 19.13 -10.10
CA LYS A 235 -4.36 18.58 -9.94
C LYS A 235 -4.33 17.11 -10.33
N GLN A 236 -5.26 16.34 -9.76
CA GLN A 236 -5.46 14.95 -10.14
C GLN A 236 -5.92 14.89 -11.60
N SER A 237 -5.21 14.13 -12.44
CA SER A 237 -5.65 13.83 -13.81
C SER A 237 -6.75 12.76 -13.86
N LEU A 238 -7.39 12.64 -15.02
CA LEU A 238 -8.31 11.54 -15.33
C LEU A 238 -7.58 10.30 -15.88
N TRP A 239 -6.25 10.36 -15.96
CA TRP A 239 -5.42 9.31 -16.53
C TRP A 239 -5.65 7.99 -15.80
N ARG A 240 -5.83 6.90 -16.56
CA ARG A 240 -6.02 5.56 -16.00
C ARG A 240 -5.48 4.49 -16.93
N SER A 241 -4.93 3.44 -16.34
CA SER A 241 -4.61 2.23 -17.11
C SER A 241 -5.91 1.48 -17.44
N THR A 242 -5.94 0.86 -18.62
CA THR A 242 -7.13 0.12 -19.06
C THR A 242 -7.14 -1.27 -18.42
N PRO A 243 -8.23 -1.69 -17.75
CA PRO A 243 -8.33 -3.05 -17.23
C PRO A 243 -8.44 -4.06 -18.37
N ASN A 244 -7.63 -5.11 -18.32
CA ASN A 244 -7.61 -6.21 -19.28
C ASN A 244 -7.79 -7.56 -18.58
N TRP A 245 -8.87 -8.27 -18.89
CA TRP A 245 -9.18 -9.56 -18.31
C TRP A 245 -8.72 -10.71 -19.20
N LEU A 246 -7.77 -11.49 -18.71
CA LEU A 246 -7.22 -12.65 -19.41
C LEU A 246 -7.82 -13.95 -18.87
N ALA A 247 -8.33 -14.80 -19.75
CA ALA A 247 -8.76 -16.14 -19.38
C ALA A 247 -7.54 -17.02 -19.02
N VAL A 248 -7.61 -17.72 -17.88
CA VAL A 248 -6.53 -18.60 -17.40
C VAL A 248 -7.04 -20.01 -17.14
N SER A 249 -6.16 -21.00 -17.31
CA SER A 249 -6.54 -22.43 -17.26
C SER A 249 -6.68 -23.00 -15.85
N THR A 250 -6.10 -22.34 -14.83
CA THR A 250 -6.13 -22.80 -13.44
C THR A 250 -6.12 -21.62 -12.49
N ASN A 251 -6.63 -21.82 -11.27
CA ASN A 251 -6.44 -20.89 -10.16
C ASN A 251 -4.99 -20.98 -9.65
N ARG A 252 -4.04 -20.40 -10.40
CA ARG A 252 -2.67 -20.22 -9.93
C ARG A 252 -2.35 -18.74 -9.87
N TYR A 253 -2.09 -18.26 -8.66
CA TYR A 253 -1.22 -17.12 -8.45
C TYR A 253 0.11 -17.44 -9.16
N PRO A 254 0.61 -16.60 -10.08
CA PRO A 254 1.99 -16.75 -10.49
C PRO A 254 2.82 -16.58 -9.22
N ALA A 255 3.65 -17.57 -8.90
CA ALA A 255 4.56 -17.45 -7.78
C ALA A 255 5.44 -16.22 -8.03
N GLY A 256 5.18 -15.13 -7.29
CA GLY A 256 6.16 -14.08 -7.11
C GLY A 256 7.40 -14.71 -6.50
N HIS A 257 8.57 -14.22 -6.92
CA HIS A 257 9.91 -14.67 -6.52
C HIS A 257 10.03 -15.10 -5.06
N PHE A 258 9.80 -16.38 -4.79
CA PHE A 258 10.20 -17.03 -3.56
C PHE A 258 11.02 -18.26 -3.96
N LEU A 259 12.25 -18.32 -3.42
CA LEU A 259 13.29 -19.35 -3.60
C LEU A 259 14.23 -19.15 -4.79
N ALA A 260 15.11 -18.16 -4.68
CA ALA A 260 16.46 -18.24 -5.26
C ALA A 260 17.50 -18.04 -4.16
N ASN A 261 17.53 -18.97 -3.20
CA ASN A 261 18.74 -19.35 -2.44
C ASN A 261 18.35 -20.37 -1.36
N GLN A 262 18.31 -21.65 -1.75
CA GLN A 262 18.88 -22.76 -0.99
C GLN A 262 18.56 -24.10 -1.70
N GLN A 263 19.61 -24.92 -1.82
CA GLN A 263 19.62 -26.35 -2.17
C GLN A 263 19.43 -26.77 -3.65
N GLY A 264 20.59 -27.00 -4.30
CA GLY A 264 20.93 -28.35 -4.78
C GLY A 264 20.21 -28.92 -6.01
N GLY A 265 20.80 -28.69 -7.19
CA GLY A 265 21.15 -29.76 -8.14
C GLY A 265 20.09 -30.52 -8.95
N LEU A 266 18.80 -30.50 -8.61
CA LEU A 266 17.77 -31.32 -9.30
C LEU A 266 16.66 -30.52 -10.01
N GLY A 267 16.47 -29.24 -9.68
CA GLY A 267 15.42 -28.41 -10.26
C GLY A 267 15.64 -27.98 -11.72
N ILE A 268 16.91 -27.86 -12.15
CA ILE A 268 17.24 -27.41 -13.52
C ILE A 268 16.96 -28.50 -14.57
N GLN A 269 17.12 -29.78 -14.23
CA GLN A 269 16.83 -30.88 -15.16
C GLN A 269 15.33 -31.02 -15.49
N PHE A 270 14.44 -30.79 -14.51
CA PHE A 270 12.99 -30.81 -14.74
C PHE A 270 12.49 -29.59 -15.53
N ALA A 271 13.10 -28.41 -15.33
CA ALA A 271 12.79 -27.20 -16.10
C ALA A 271 13.21 -27.30 -17.58
N GLN A 272 14.20 -28.14 -17.89
CA GLN A 272 14.67 -28.38 -19.26
C GLN A 272 13.78 -29.42 -19.99
N LEU A 273 13.40 -30.50 -19.30
CA LEU A 273 12.43 -31.48 -19.81
C LEU A 273 11.04 -30.88 -20.08
N GLY A 274 10.61 -29.87 -19.31
CA GLY A 274 9.36 -29.14 -19.53
C GLY A 274 9.41 -28.20 -20.76
N ARG A 275 10.58 -27.65 -21.10
CA ARG A 275 10.74 -26.81 -22.29
C ARG A 275 10.72 -27.63 -23.58
N ASP A 276 11.34 -28.81 -23.59
CA ASP A 276 11.37 -29.67 -24.78
C ASP A 276 10.00 -30.32 -25.08
N ALA A 277 9.21 -30.65 -24.05
CA ALA A 277 7.83 -31.10 -24.22
C ALA A 277 6.93 -30.00 -24.80
N SER A 278 7.17 -28.74 -24.47
CA SER A 278 6.43 -27.58 -24.98
C SER A 278 6.80 -27.25 -26.45
N ALA A 279 8.08 -27.42 -26.82
CA ALA A 279 8.53 -27.26 -28.21
C ALA A 279 8.03 -28.39 -29.13
N ALA A 280 7.98 -29.64 -28.65
CA ALA A 280 7.40 -30.77 -29.40
C ALA A 280 5.87 -30.62 -29.62
N GLY A 281 5.17 -29.94 -28.70
CA GLY A 281 3.76 -29.58 -28.84
C GLY A 281 3.51 -28.43 -29.83
N ALA A 282 4.43 -27.48 -29.93
CA ALA A 282 4.33 -26.33 -30.83
C ALA A 282 4.57 -26.70 -32.31
N ALA A 283 5.42 -27.69 -32.60
CA ALA A 283 5.68 -28.14 -33.98
C ALA A 283 4.50 -28.87 -34.65
N ARG A 284 3.49 -29.32 -33.88
CA ARG A 284 2.27 -29.97 -34.44
C ARG A 284 1.10 -29.01 -34.68
N ARG A 285 1.25 -27.70 -34.41
CA ARG A 285 0.15 -26.71 -34.52
C ARG A 285 0.28 -25.74 -35.69
N LEU A 286 0.97 -26.11 -36.76
CA LEU A 286 1.06 -25.31 -38.00
C LEU A 286 0.18 -25.83 -39.14
N THR A 287 -0.73 -26.75 -38.86
CA THR A 287 -1.81 -27.12 -39.78
C THR A 287 -3.11 -27.21 -38.99
N THR A 288 -4.16 -26.62 -39.55
CA THR A 288 -5.55 -26.61 -39.05
C THR A 288 -5.96 -25.36 -38.26
N GLN A 289 -6.02 -24.23 -38.96
CA GLN A 289 -7.01 -23.19 -38.69
C GLN A 289 -8.42 -23.73 -38.99
N LYS A 290 -9.23 -23.91 -37.94
CA LYS A 290 -10.68 -23.63 -37.82
C LYS A 290 -11.31 -24.55 -36.80
N LYS A 291 -12.05 -23.93 -35.87
CA LYS A 291 -13.05 -24.52 -34.98
C LYS A 291 -12.57 -25.75 -34.19
N ASN A 292 -12.28 -25.54 -32.91
CA ASN A 292 -12.98 -26.24 -31.84
C ASN A 292 -12.67 -25.56 -30.50
N LEU A 293 -13.74 -25.22 -29.76
CA LEU A 293 -13.68 -24.97 -28.32
C LEU A 293 -13.26 -26.27 -27.67
N GLU A 294 -12.00 -26.41 -27.29
CA GLU A 294 -11.58 -27.48 -26.39
C GLU A 294 -11.99 -27.10 -24.97
N VAL A 295 -13.02 -27.79 -24.48
CA VAL A 295 -13.35 -27.89 -23.06
C VAL A 295 -12.17 -28.59 -22.39
N VAL A 296 -11.39 -27.85 -21.62
CA VAL A 296 -10.30 -28.41 -20.82
C VAL A 296 -10.81 -28.57 -19.39
N GLU A 297 -11.13 -29.81 -19.02
CA GLU A 297 -11.51 -30.18 -17.65
C GLU A 297 -10.28 -30.12 -16.73
N SER A 298 -10.42 -29.41 -15.61
CA SER A 298 -9.38 -29.31 -14.58
C SER A 298 -9.48 -30.53 -13.65
N ILE A 299 -8.40 -31.31 -13.56
CA ILE A 299 -8.21 -32.33 -12.53
C ILE A 299 -7.39 -31.68 -11.40
N GLY A 300 -7.98 -31.48 -10.23
CA GLY A 300 -7.23 -31.09 -9.03
C GLY A 300 -8.05 -30.65 -7.81
N ALA A 301 -7.79 -31.35 -6.70
CA ALA A 301 -8.08 -31.05 -5.28
C ALA A 301 -9.45 -31.47 -4.71
N ALA A 302 -9.36 -32.31 -3.67
CA ALA A 302 -10.45 -32.89 -2.91
C ALA A 302 -11.25 -31.84 -2.13
N GLY A 303 -12.35 -31.41 -2.72
CA GLY A 303 -13.50 -30.81 -2.06
C GLY A 303 -14.71 -31.21 -2.88
N LYS A 304 -15.83 -31.59 -2.23
CA LYS A 304 -17.05 -32.08 -2.92
C LYS A 304 -17.36 -31.18 -4.12
N SER A 305 -17.03 -31.64 -5.32
CA SER A 305 -17.22 -30.87 -6.53
C SER A 305 -18.72 -30.86 -6.82
N ASP A 306 -19.32 -29.67 -6.74
CA ASP A 306 -20.69 -29.43 -7.17
C ASP A 306 -20.74 -29.68 -8.68
N SER A 307 -21.04 -30.93 -9.08
CA SER A 307 -20.86 -31.47 -10.44
C SER A 307 -21.75 -30.83 -11.50
N LYS A 308 -22.49 -29.77 -11.16
CA LYS A 308 -23.38 -29.00 -12.03
C LYS A 308 -22.86 -27.62 -12.44
N LYS A 309 -21.69 -27.18 -11.93
CA LYS A 309 -21.17 -25.82 -12.21
C LYS A 309 -19.90 -25.84 -13.05
N VAL A 310 -19.94 -25.15 -14.19
CA VAL A 310 -18.76 -24.87 -15.02
C VAL A 310 -18.01 -23.68 -14.41
N LYS A 311 -16.74 -23.86 -14.07
CA LYS A 311 -15.86 -22.79 -13.56
C LYS A 311 -15.01 -22.21 -14.69
N LYS A 312 -14.89 -20.88 -14.74
CA LYS A 312 -13.97 -20.14 -15.63
C LYS A 312 -13.10 -19.25 -14.76
N TYR A 313 -11.80 -19.17 -15.07
CA TYR A 313 -10.84 -18.40 -14.30
C TYR A 313 -10.32 -17.24 -15.16
N PHE A 314 -10.17 -16.08 -14.53
CA PHE A 314 -9.68 -14.87 -15.19
C PHE A 314 -8.65 -14.18 -14.29
N ARG A 315 -7.73 -13.44 -14.92
CA ARG A 315 -6.76 -12.57 -14.26
C ARG A 315 -6.92 -11.16 -14.82
N LEU A 316 -6.87 -10.17 -13.93
CA LEU A 316 -6.84 -8.76 -14.31
C LEU A 316 -5.39 -8.31 -14.47
N GLU A 317 -5.11 -7.60 -15.55
CA GLU A 317 -3.88 -6.85 -15.76
C GLU A 317 -4.25 -5.42 -16.17
N PHE A 318 -3.42 -4.44 -15.80
CA PHE A 318 -3.57 -3.06 -16.25
C PHE A 318 -2.66 -2.85 -17.46
N LEU A 319 -3.23 -2.31 -18.55
CA LEU A 319 -2.48 -1.91 -19.72
C LEU A 319 -2.28 -0.40 -19.71
N ASP A 320 -1.02 0.01 -19.77
CA ASP A 320 -0.67 1.41 -19.99
C ASP A 320 -0.90 1.74 -21.46
N LYS A 321 -2.13 2.13 -21.77
CA LYS A 321 -2.40 2.84 -23.02
C LYS A 321 -2.28 4.32 -22.70
N GLN A 322 -1.47 5.04 -23.47
CA GLN A 322 -1.57 6.49 -23.56
C GLN A 322 -2.98 6.81 -24.05
N GLN A 323 -3.88 7.11 -23.13
CA GLN A 323 -5.11 7.78 -23.50
C GLN A 323 -4.68 9.22 -23.82
N GLU A 324 -5.03 9.71 -25.01
CA GLU A 324 -4.89 11.14 -25.31
C GLU A 324 -5.74 11.88 -24.28
N ASP A 325 -5.10 12.38 -23.23
CA ASP A 325 -5.74 13.31 -22.31
C ASP A 325 -6.12 14.52 -23.15
N THR A 326 -7.41 14.68 -23.43
CA THR A 326 -7.95 15.82 -24.19
C THR A 326 -7.78 17.14 -23.44
N ASP A 327 -7.43 17.08 -22.15
CA ASP A 327 -7.10 18.24 -21.33
C ASP A 327 -5.60 18.55 -21.44
N ASP A 328 -5.29 19.62 -22.18
CA ASP A 328 -3.94 20.20 -22.30
C ASP A 328 -3.50 21.01 -21.07
N ASP A 329 -4.03 20.69 -19.88
CA ASP A 329 -3.63 21.36 -18.65
C ASP A 329 -2.26 20.84 -18.19
N ASP A 330 -1.23 21.68 -18.27
CA ASP A 330 0.13 21.36 -17.83
C ASP A 330 0.21 21.07 -16.32
N ASP A 331 -0.81 21.45 -15.54
CA ASP A 331 -0.85 21.27 -14.09
C ASP A 331 -1.42 19.91 -13.66
N LEU A 332 -1.59 18.96 -14.58
CA LEU A 332 -1.96 17.59 -14.27
C LEU A 332 -0.80 16.78 -13.68
N ASP A 333 -1.09 15.98 -12.66
CA ASP A 333 -0.12 15.14 -11.93
C ASP A 333 0.69 14.20 -12.85
N HIS A 334 0.01 13.47 -13.74
CA HIS A 334 0.63 12.57 -14.69
C HIS A 334 1.55 13.31 -15.69
N ARG A 335 1.10 14.45 -16.25
CA ARG A 335 1.90 15.25 -17.19
C ARG A 335 3.12 15.88 -16.53
N ALA A 336 3.00 16.33 -15.28
CA ALA A 336 4.12 16.85 -14.51
C ALA A 336 5.20 15.78 -14.27
N LEU A 337 4.75 14.55 -13.96
CA LEU A 337 5.61 13.39 -13.75
C LEU A 337 6.35 12.98 -15.03
N GLU A 338 5.66 12.91 -16.17
CA GLU A 338 6.27 12.68 -17.49
C GLU A 338 7.26 13.78 -17.88
N SER A 339 6.95 15.02 -17.49
CA SER A 339 7.84 16.18 -17.70
C SER A 339 9.05 16.18 -16.76
N GLY A 340 9.15 15.25 -15.81
CA GLY A 340 10.28 15.10 -14.90
C GLY A 340 10.22 15.98 -13.64
N TYR A 341 9.04 16.49 -13.27
CA TYR A 341 8.82 17.17 -12.00
C TYR A 341 8.38 16.18 -10.92
N VAL A 342 8.67 16.51 -9.66
CA VAL A 342 7.97 15.89 -8.51
C VAL A 342 6.59 16.53 -8.44
N ALA A 343 5.54 15.75 -8.70
CA ALA A 343 4.17 16.24 -8.64
C ALA A 343 3.67 16.20 -7.19
N VAL A 344 3.09 17.31 -6.72
CA VAL A 344 2.46 17.40 -5.41
C VAL A 344 0.98 17.74 -5.63
N THR A 345 0.10 16.79 -5.34
CA THR A 345 -1.34 16.89 -5.57
C THR A 345 -2.07 16.87 -4.23
N PRO A 346 -2.68 17.98 -3.79
CA PRO A 346 -3.56 17.96 -2.63
C PRO A 346 -4.83 17.15 -2.93
N LEU A 347 -5.10 16.12 -2.15
CA LEU A 347 -6.30 15.28 -2.27
C LEU A 347 -7.19 15.46 -1.03
N SER A 348 -8.43 15.88 -1.24
CA SER A 348 -9.43 16.10 -0.20
C SER A 348 -10.34 14.88 0.01
N LEU A 349 -11.04 14.84 1.14
CA LEU A 349 -12.08 13.83 1.41
C LEU A 349 -13.38 14.09 0.62
N SER A 350 -13.63 15.35 0.29
CA SER A 350 -14.78 15.83 -0.47
C SER A 350 -14.25 16.65 -1.66
N PRO A 351 -14.58 16.27 -2.91
CA PRO A 351 -14.11 17.01 -4.08
C PRO A 351 -14.81 18.36 -4.18
N HIS A 352 -14.08 19.41 -4.57
CA HIS A 352 -14.63 20.77 -4.72
C HIS A 352 -15.72 20.91 -5.82
N ILE A 353 -16.01 19.85 -6.59
CA ILE A 353 -16.99 19.81 -7.69
C ILE A 353 -18.43 19.57 -7.15
N GLU A 354 -18.61 19.53 -5.83
CA GLU A 354 -19.91 19.26 -5.21
C GLU A 354 -21.03 20.22 -5.63
N ASN A 355 -20.76 21.51 -5.83
CA ASN A 355 -21.82 22.48 -6.10
C ASN A 355 -22.50 22.27 -7.46
N ASP A 356 -21.74 22.06 -8.52
CA ASP A 356 -22.30 21.87 -9.87
C ASP A 356 -23.03 20.54 -9.98
N ILE A 357 -22.50 19.48 -9.36
CA ILE A 357 -23.13 18.16 -9.33
C ILE A 357 -24.42 18.20 -8.49
N GLN A 358 -24.40 18.85 -7.33
CA GLN A 358 -25.59 19.01 -6.49
C GLN A 358 -26.69 19.79 -7.21
N MET A 359 -26.32 20.88 -7.90
CA MET A 359 -27.27 21.67 -8.69
C MET A 359 -27.87 20.85 -9.83
N ALA A 360 -27.04 20.16 -10.62
CA ALA A 360 -27.51 19.30 -11.70
C ALA A 360 -28.40 18.16 -11.20
N ALA A 361 -28.06 17.55 -10.05
CA ALA A 361 -28.88 16.53 -9.42
C ALA A 361 -30.22 17.09 -8.91
N SER A 362 -30.20 18.27 -8.28
CA SER A 362 -31.39 18.98 -7.79
C SER A 362 -32.34 19.32 -8.93
N ASP A 363 -31.81 19.87 -10.03
CA ASP A 363 -32.58 20.17 -11.25
C ASP A 363 -33.20 18.89 -11.82
N TRP A 364 -32.42 17.81 -11.94
CA TRP A 364 -32.92 16.53 -12.41
C TRP A 364 -34.04 15.98 -11.52
N ILE A 365 -33.87 15.97 -10.19
CA ILE A 365 -34.93 15.54 -9.25
C ILE A 365 -36.21 16.36 -9.44
N SER A 366 -36.07 17.68 -9.57
CA SER A 366 -37.19 18.60 -9.76
C SER A 366 -37.98 18.34 -11.06
N THR A 367 -37.31 17.86 -12.12
CA THR A 367 -37.99 17.46 -13.36
C THR A 367 -38.73 16.12 -13.25
N VAL A 368 -38.26 15.20 -12.41
CA VAL A 368 -38.79 13.83 -12.30
C VAL A 368 -39.90 13.73 -11.24
N LEU A 369 -39.87 14.57 -10.21
CA LEU A 369 -40.86 14.64 -9.14
C LEU A 369 -41.66 15.95 -9.20
N PRO A 370 -42.65 16.09 -10.12
CA PRO A 370 -43.47 17.29 -10.20
C PRO A 370 -44.46 17.34 -9.03
N GLY A 371 -44.10 18.05 -7.95
CA GLY A 371 -45.01 18.39 -6.85
C GLY A 371 -44.30 18.70 -5.53
N GLU A 372 -44.73 19.75 -4.83
CA GLU A 372 -44.22 20.16 -3.51
C GLU A 372 -44.29 19.00 -2.50
N GLN A 373 -43.13 18.60 -1.97
CA GLN A 373 -42.97 17.94 -0.67
C GLN A 373 -41.98 18.72 0.17
#